data_AF-A0A382NHN6-F1
#
_entry.id   AF-A0A382NHN6-F1
#
_cell.length_a   1.000
_cell.length_b   1.000
_cell.length_c   1.000
_cell.angle_alpha   90.00
_cell.angle_beta   90.00
_cell.angle_gamma   90.00
#
_symmetry.space_group_name_H-M   'P 1'
#
loop_
_entity.id
_entity.type
_entity.pdbx_description
1 polymer ?
#
loop_
_entity_poly.entity_id
_entity_poly.type
_entity_poly.pdbx_seq_one_letter_code
_entity_poly.pdbx_strand_id
1 'polypeptide(L)'
;GEASEVAFEEELRAHFPEDILEPIVPGASGADIKQIVRDDRMNDCGIILYEKKETESWRNDWVEKLKCDVEAAGADIAFLVTKKLPRNVKYFVLKENVWVVQHNIAIPVISSIRYAMREVEFAKNANVDVEKRIAMGYNYLTSQQFKFIMEKIIQAWTNMKTQLDKEKRVISRTWKERETLLSSVTESTISMYGNLKAIMGNKIEDIPELELDSLEMLTEGMEVHDEAAL
;
A
#
# COMPACT_ATOMS: atom_id res chain seq x y z
N GLY A 1 -1.42 -0.39 16.82
CA GLY A 1 -1.89 -1.68 17.35
C GLY A 1 -3.31 -1.88 16.93
N GLU A 2 -4.23 -1.91 17.89
CA GLU A 2 -5.65 -2.26 17.69
C GLU A 2 -6.36 -1.39 16.62
N ALA A 3 -6.27 -0.06 16.69
CA ALA A 3 -6.86 0.82 15.67
C ALA A 3 -6.33 0.57 14.25
N SER A 4 -5.05 0.18 14.15
CA SER A 4 -4.42 -0.11 12.86
C SER A 4 -4.75 -1.51 12.34
N GLU A 5 -4.94 -2.48 13.24
CA GLU A 5 -5.45 -3.81 12.90
C GLU A 5 -6.87 -3.71 12.34
N VAL A 6 -7.74 -2.95 13.01
CA VAL A 6 -9.11 -2.66 12.53
C VAL A 6 -9.09 -2.00 11.15
N ALA A 7 -8.25 -0.96 10.96
CA ALA A 7 -8.15 -0.30 9.66
C ALA A 7 -7.68 -1.24 8.54
N PHE A 8 -6.77 -2.17 8.84
CA PHE A 8 -6.32 -3.16 7.85
C PHE A 8 -7.39 -4.22 7.55
N GLU A 9 -8.15 -4.64 8.57
CA GLU A 9 -9.29 -5.52 8.39
C GLU A 9 -10.37 -4.88 7.51
N GLU A 10 -10.67 -3.59 7.72
CA GLU A 10 -11.57 -2.81 6.87
C GLU A 10 -11.06 -2.71 5.42
N GLU A 11 -9.75 -2.50 5.25
CA GLU A 11 -9.12 -2.49 3.92
C GLU A 11 -9.26 -3.85 3.21
N LEU A 12 -9.05 -4.96 3.93
CA LEU A 12 -9.27 -6.31 3.40
C LEU A 12 -10.75 -6.54 3.03
N ARG A 13 -11.71 -6.12 3.87
CA ARG A 13 -13.15 -6.23 3.56
C ARG A 13 -13.52 -5.46 2.31
N ALA A 14 -12.97 -4.25 2.17
CA ALA A 14 -13.26 -3.38 1.02
C ALA A 14 -12.73 -3.96 -0.30
N HIS A 15 -11.55 -4.58 -0.28
CA HIS A 15 -10.93 -5.15 -1.48
C HIS A 15 -11.39 -6.58 -1.80
N PHE A 16 -11.81 -7.35 -0.79
CA PHE A 16 -12.21 -8.77 -0.93
C PHE A 16 -13.59 -9.01 -0.31
N PRO A 17 -14.65 -8.37 -0.84
CA PRO A 17 -15.99 -8.45 -0.25
C PRO A 17 -16.60 -9.85 -0.33
N GLU A 18 -16.12 -10.70 -1.24
CA GLU A 18 -16.55 -12.09 -1.30
C GLU A 18 -15.91 -12.96 -0.23
N ASP A 19 -14.83 -12.56 0.43
CA ASP A 19 -14.14 -13.42 1.40
C ASP A 19 -14.77 -13.35 2.79
N ILE A 20 -14.46 -14.32 3.65
CA ILE A 20 -14.89 -14.30 5.07
C ILE A 20 -13.68 -13.89 5.91
N LEU A 21 -13.80 -12.78 6.66
CA LEU A 21 -12.78 -12.33 7.60
C LEU A 21 -13.24 -12.58 9.04
N GLU A 22 -12.43 -13.33 9.78
CA GLU A 22 -12.64 -13.67 11.18
C GLU A 22 -11.51 -13.05 12.01
N PRO A 23 -11.82 -12.14 12.96
CA PRO A 23 -10.82 -11.66 13.91
C PRO A 23 -10.43 -12.81 14.85
N ILE A 24 -9.15 -12.95 15.14
CA ILE A 24 -8.66 -13.97 16.06
C ILE A 24 -8.63 -13.37 17.47
N VAL A 25 -9.27 -14.05 18.43
CA VAL A 25 -9.38 -13.55 19.81
C VAL A 25 -8.00 -13.51 20.48
N PRO A 26 -7.63 -12.41 21.17
CA PRO A 26 -6.37 -12.31 21.90
C PRO A 26 -6.21 -13.46 22.90
N GLY A 27 -5.16 -14.27 22.74
CA GLY A 27 -4.77 -15.32 23.69
C GLY A 27 -4.91 -16.78 23.20
N ALA A 28 -5.50 -17.04 22.02
CA ALA A 28 -5.61 -18.39 21.46
C ALA A 28 -4.61 -18.69 20.33
N SER A 29 -4.24 -17.67 19.54
CA SER A 29 -3.26 -17.73 18.46
C SER A 29 -2.58 -16.36 18.34
N GLY A 30 -1.38 -16.36 17.80
CA GLY A 30 -0.56 -15.18 17.68
C GLY A 30 -0.82 -14.30 16.46
N ALA A 31 -1.75 -14.67 15.59
CA ALA A 31 -2.18 -13.94 14.38
C ALA A 31 -3.42 -13.07 14.66
N ASP A 32 -3.57 -11.98 13.92
CA ASP A 32 -4.63 -10.98 14.14
C ASP A 32 -5.92 -11.31 13.35
N ILE A 33 -5.78 -11.72 12.08
CA ILE A 33 -6.93 -11.88 11.17
C ILE A 33 -6.80 -13.21 10.41
N LYS A 34 -7.92 -13.93 10.30
CA LYS A 34 -8.07 -15.08 9.41
C LYS A 34 -9.00 -14.74 8.26
N GLN A 35 -8.57 -15.00 7.04
CA GLN A 35 -9.36 -14.86 5.82
C GLN A 35 -9.62 -16.21 5.20
N ILE A 36 -10.89 -16.54 4.96
CA ILE A 36 -11.29 -17.65 4.10
C ILE A 36 -11.52 -17.05 2.71
N VAL A 37 -10.65 -17.42 1.77
CA VAL A 37 -10.73 -16.96 0.38
C VAL A 37 -11.87 -17.69 -0.30
N ARG A 38 -12.75 -16.95 -0.99
CA ARG A 38 -13.85 -17.54 -1.77
C ARG A 38 -13.76 -17.23 -3.26
N ASP A 39 -14.27 -18.13 -4.09
CA ASP A 39 -14.45 -17.89 -5.52
C ASP A 39 -15.74 -17.12 -5.85
N ASP A 40 -15.99 -16.87 -7.13
CA ASP A 40 -17.19 -16.14 -7.58
C ASP A 40 -18.50 -16.94 -7.34
N ARG A 41 -18.38 -18.20 -6.95
CA ARG A 41 -19.47 -19.11 -6.61
C ARG A 41 -19.60 -19.31 -5.10
N MET A 42 -18.84 -18.55 -4.30
CA MET A 42 -18.80 -18.62 -2.84
C MET A 42 -18.27 -19.95 -2.29
N ASN A 43 -17.47 -20.69 -3.07
CA ASN A 43 -16.75 -21.85 -2.57
C ASN A 43 -15.43 -21.44 -1.92
N ASP A 44 -15.09 -22.09 -0.83
CA ASP A 44 -13.84 -21.85 -0.11
C ASP A 44 -12.64 -22.38 -0.93
N CYS A 45 -11.65 -21.51 -1.13
CA CYS A 45 -10.43 -21.77 -1.92
C CYS A 45 -9.16 -21.88 -1.07
N GLY A 46 -9.29 -21.71 0.23
CA GLY A 46 -8.21 -21.81 1.21
C GLY A 46 -8.23 -20.68 2.22
N ILE A 47 -7.26 -20.72 3.14
CA ILE A 47 -7.20 -19.85 4.32
C ILE A 47 -5.89 -19.06 4.31
N ILE A 48 -6.00 -17.75 4.51
CA ILE A 48 -4.87 -16.84 4.72
C ILE A 48 -4.90 -16.32 6.15
N LEU A 49 -3.76 -16.37 6.84
CA LEU A 49 -3.57 -15.68 8.12
C LEU A 49 -2.79 -14.39 7.95
N TYR A 50 -3.14 -13.40 8.74
CA TYR A 50 -2.46 -12.13 8.82
C TYR A 50 -1.98 -11.85 10.23
N GLU A 51 -0.75 -11.36 10.32
CA GLU A 51 -0.17 -10.79 11.52
C GLU A 51 0.34 -9.39 11.18
N LYS A 52 -0.03 -8.39 11.99
CA LYS A 52 0.40 -7.02 11.82
C LYS A 52 1.45 -6.65 12.87
N LYS A 53 2.50 -5.95 12.43
CA LYS A 53 3.59 -5.47 13.29
C LYS A 53 3.99 -4.05 12.96
N GLU A 54 3.60 -3.14 13.85
CA GLU A 54 3.88 -1.69 13.76
C GLU A 54 5.03 -1.27 14.68
N THR A 55 6.19 -1.90 14.53
CA THR A 55 7.37 -1.54 15.34
C THR A 55 8.50 -1.04 14.45
N GLU A 56 9.39 -0.23 15.03
CA GLU A 56 10.54 0.37 14.31
C GLU A 56 11.70 -0.63 14.11
N SER A 57 11.64 -1.78 14.77
CA SER A 57 12.69 -2.80 14.77
C SER A 57 12.14 -4.15 14.31
N TRP A 58 12.72 -4.70 13.26
CA TRP A 58 12.41 -6.06 12.80
C TRP A 58 12.90 -7.11 13.81
N ARG A 59 12.09 -8.15 14.05
CA ARG A 59 12.50 -9.35 14.79
C ARG A 59 12.16 -10.63 14.01
N ASN A 60 13.08 -11.58 14.00
CA ASN A 60 12.91 -12.84 13.26
C ASN A 60 11.90 -13.79 13.91
N ASP A 61 11.72 -13.70 15.22
CA ASP A 61 10.81 -14.55 15.99
C ASP A 61 9.34 -14.34 15.60
N TRP A 62 8.98 -13.22 15.00
CA TRP A 62 7.64 -13.01 14.43
C TRP A 62 7.31 -14.03 13.33
N VAL A 63 8.29 -14.38 12.49
CA VAL A 63 8.11 -15.39 11.43
C VAL A 63 7.96 -16.77 12.05
N GLU A 64 8.77 -17.09 13.06
CA GLU A 64 8.70 -18.38 13.76
C GLU A 64 7.35 -18.57 14.46
N LYS A 65 6.88 -17.55 15.18
CA LYS A 65 5.58 -17.55 15.85
C LYS A 65 4.43 -17.72 14.83
N LEU A 66 4.43 -16.92 13.77
CA LEU A 66 3.37 -16.97 12.76
C LEU A 66 3.30 -18.32 12.04
N LYS A 67 4.43 -19.02 11.85
CA LYS A 67 4.42 -20.39 11.30
C LYS A 67 3.71 -21.37 12.22
N CYS A 68 3.95 -21.29 13.53
CA CYS A 68 3.22 -22.10 14.51
C CYS A 68 1.71 -21.78 14.46
N ASP A 69 1.36 -20.50 14.30
CA ASP A 69 -0.04 -20.06 14.20
C ASP A 69 -0.71 -20.59 12.91
N VAL A 70 0.01 -20.65 11.79
CA VAL A 70 -0.44 -21.26 10.52
C VAL A 70 -0.80 -22.73 10.72
N GLU A 71 0.10 -23.50 11.34
CA GLU A 71 -0.14 -24.91 11.61
C GLU A 71 -1.33 -25.11 12.55
N ALA A 72 -1.42 -24.32 13.62
CA ALA A 72 -2.50 -24.41 14.61
C ALA A 72 -3.88 -24.06 14.02
N ALA A 73 -3.94 -23.08 13.12
CA ALA A 73 -5.19 -22.66 12.47
C ALA A 73 -5.51 -23.43 11.19
N GLY A 74 -4.63 -24.33 10.74
CA GLY A 74 -4.78 -25.06 9.47
C GLY A 74 -4.80 -24.13 8.25
N ALA A 75 -4.04 -23.03 8.29
CA ALA A 75 -4.01 -22.07 7.20
C ALA A 75 -3.07 -22.50 6.07
N ASP A 76 -3.37 -22.10 4.84
CA ASP A 76 -2.56 -22.43 3.67
C ASP A 76 -1.40 -21.43 3.50
N ILE A 77 -1.65 -20.16 3.83
CA ILE A 77 -0.73 -19.05 3.59
C ILE A 77 -0.74 -18.10 4.80
N ALA A 78 0.41 -17.50 5.10
CA ALA A 78 0.53 -16.41 6.07
C ALA A 78 1.17 -15.15 5.48
N PHE A 79 0.67 -14.01 5.94
CA PHE A 79 1.21 -12.69 5.69
C PHE A 79 1.57 -12.02 7.00
N LEU A 80 2.83 -11.62 7.13
CA LEU A 80 3.32 -10.71 8.15
C LEU A 80 3.40 -9.30 7.55
N VAL A 81 2.42 -8.48 7.88
CA VAL A 81 2.31 -7.08 7.43
C VAL A 81 3.06 -6.20 8.41
N THR A 82 4.15 -5.58 7.99
CA THR A 82 5.00 -4.82 8.92
C THR A 82 5.45 -3.47 8.38
N LYS A 83 5.62 -2.51 9.30
CA LYS A 83 6.26 -1.22 9.01
C LYS A 83 7.76 -1.39 8.69
N LYS A 84 8.44 -2.28 9.41
CA LYS A 84 9.90 -2.49 9.28
C LYS A 84 10.21 -3.87 8.74
N LEU A 85 10.83 -3.91 7.56
CA LEU A 85 11.24 -5.14 6.89
C LEU A 85 12.63 -5.64 7.37
N PRO A 86 12.95 -6.94 7.13
CA PRO A 86 14.31 -7.45 7.30
C PRO A 86 15.34 -6.68 6.48
N ARG A 87 16.62 -6.77 6.88
CA ARG A 87 17.72 -6.19 6.09
C ARG A 87 17.71 -6.71 4.66
N ASN A 88 17.99 -5.82 3.70
CA ASN A 88 18.02 -6.08 2.26
C ASN A 88 16.66 -6.40 1.59
N VAL A 89 15.54 -6.22 2.29
CA VAL A 89 14.21 -6.35 1.70
C VAL A 89 13.64 -4.96 1.45
N LYS A 90 13.25 -4.68 0.20
CA LYS A 90 12.76 -3.35 -0.20
C LYS A 90 11.25 -3.19 0.02
N TYR A 91 10.46 -4.22 -0.29
CA TYR A 91 9.00 -4.14 -0.27
C TYR A 91 8.34 -5.40 0.30
N PHE A 92 8.73 -6.58 -0.18
CA PHE A 92 8.26 -7.86 0.37
C PHE A 92 9.28 -8.97 0.12
N VAL A 93 9.15 -10.06 0.88
CA VAL A 93 9.90 -11.30 0.69
C VAL A 93 9.07 -12.49 1.18
N LEU A 94 9.21 -13.64 0.54
CA LEU A 94 8.76 -14.90 1.10
C LEU A 94 9.88 -15.45 1.99
N LYS A 95 9.69 -15.44 3.31
CA LYS A 95 10.66 -15.94 4.27
C LYS A 95 10.05 -17.09 5.04
N GLU A 96 10.63 -18.29 4.90
CA GLU A 96 10.19 -19.50 5.60
C GLU A 96 8.68 -19.77 5.44
N ASN A 97 8.17 -19.64 4.20
CA ASN A 97 6.76 -19.78 3.84
C ASN A 97 5.81 -18.71 4.42
N VAL A 98 6.35 -17.65 5.02
CA VAL A 98 5.58 -16.47 5.43
C VAL A 98 5.88 -15.31 4.48
N TRP A 99 4.84 -14.70 3.94
CA TRP A 99 4.96 -13.47 3.16
C TRP A 99 5.19 -12.29 4.10
N VAL A 100 6.41 -11.78 4.16
CA VAL A 100 6.72 -10.57 4.90
C VAL A 100 6.57 -9.39 3.95
N VAL A 101 5.61 -8.51 4.21
CA VAL A 101 5.20 -7.44 3.28
C VAL A 101 5.07 -6.10 3.99
N GLN A 102 5.49 -5.03 3.30
CA GLN A 102 5.24 -3.67 3.77
C GLN A 102 3.77 -3.31 3.56
N HIS A 103 3.16 -2.63 4.54
CA HIS A 103 1.73 -2.31 4.52
C HIS A 103 1.27 -1.61 3.22
N ASN A 104 2.05 -0.65 2.70
CA ASN A 104 1.73 0.11 1.47
C ASN A 104 1.59 -0.73 0.18
N ILE A 105 2.05 -1.98 0.19
CA ILE A 105 1.92 -2.90 -0.94
C ILE A 105 1.27 -4.23 -0.55
N ALA A 106 0.71 -4.34 0.65
CA ALA A 106 0.11 -5.57 1.14
C ALA A 106 -1.06 -6.01 0.26
N ILE A 107 -2.02 -5.12 -0.02
CA ILE A 107 -3.20 -5.45 -0.81
C ILE A 107 -2.86 -5.99 -2.21
N PRO A 108 -2.03 -5.36 -3.05
CA PRO A 108 -1.68 -5.92 -4.36
C PRO A 108 -1.03 -7.31 -4.30
N VAL A 109 -0.18 -7.57 -3.29
CA VAL A 109 0.46 -8.88 -3.12
C VAL A 109 -0.58 -9.91 -2.70
N ILE A 110 -1.43 -9.57 -1.73
CA ILE A 110 -2.53 -10.42 -1.27
C ILE A 110 -3.47 -10.75 -2.42
N SER A 111 -3.89 -9.78 -3.23
CA SER A 111 -4.74 -9.99 -4.41
C SER A 111 -4.13 -10.99 -5.40
N SER A 112 -2.82 -10.92 -5.62
CA SER A 112 -2.11 -11.83 -6.53
C SER A 112 -2.10 -13.26 -6.01
N ILE A 113 -1.88 -13.42 -4.70
CA ILE A 113 -1.90 -14.72 -4.03
C ILE A 113 -3.32 -15.29 -3.96
N ARG A 114 -4.31 -14.46 -3.62
CA ARG A 114 -5.73 -14.81 -3.64
C ARG A 114 -6.17 -15.33 -5.01
N TYR A 115 -5.75 -14.66 -6.09
CA TYR A 115 -6.02 -15.12 -7.45
C TYR A 115 -5.42 -16.51 -7.70
N ALA A 116 -4.15 -16.73 -7.32
CA ALA A 116 -3.50 -18.03 -7.48
C ALA A 116 -4.19 -19.15 -6.69
N MET A 117 -4.68 -18.87 -5.46
CA MET A 117 -5.43 -19.84 -4.66
C MET A 117 -6.72 -20.26 -5.36
N ARG A 118 -7.48 -19.30 -5.90
CA ARG A 118 -8.71 -19.56 -6.66
C ARG A 118 -8.44 -20.42 -7.89
N GLU A 119 -7.38 -20.13 -8.65
CA GLU A 119 -7.01 -20.91 -9.83
C GLU A 119 -6.63 -22.35 -9.47
N VAL A 120 -5.89 -22.54 -8.36
CA VAL A 120 -5.53 -23.87 -7.85
C VAL A 120 -6.79 -24.65 -7.45
N GLU A 121 -7.72 -24.01 -6.75
CA GLU A 121 -8.97 -24.66 -6.33
C GLU A 121 -9.88 -24.99 -7.52
N PHE A 122 -10.01 -24.07 -8.49
CA PHE A 122 -10.69 -24.34 -9.75
C PHE A 122 -10.11 -25.57 -10.47
N ALA A 123 -8.77 -25.68 -10.54
CA ALA A 123 -8.10 -26.83 -11.14
C ALA A 123 -8.29 -28.15 -10.37
N LYS A 124 -8.45 -28.11 -9.03
CA LYS A 124 -8.79 -29.30 -8.23
C LYS A 124 -10.23 -29.76 -8.49
N ASN A 125 -11.17 -28.81 -8.52
CA ASN A 125 -12.60 -29.10 -8.70
C ASN A 125 -12.96 -29.52 -10.12
N ALA A 126 -12.10 -29.21 -11.11
CA ALA A 126 -12.23 -29.68 -12.49
C ALA A 126 -11.81 -31.17 -12.72
N ASN A 127 -11.68 -31.99 -11.66
CA ASN A 127 -11.15 -33.36 -11.73
C ASN A 127 -11.93 -34.32 -12.67
N VAL A 128 -11.36 -34.51 -13.85
CA VAL A 128 -11.21 -35.81 -14.54
C VAL A 128 -9.70 -36.11 -14.60
N ASP A 129 -9.30 -37.27 -14.07
CA ASP A 129 -7.98 -37.95 -14.08
C ASP A 129 -6.69 -37.21 -13.65
N VAL A 130 -6.21 -37.58 -12.45
CA VAL A 130 -5.03 -37.05 -11.74
C VAL A 130 -3.69 -37.31 -12.47
N GLU A 131 -3.57 -38.40 -13.21
CA GLU A 131 -2.32 -38.77 -13.91
C GLU A 131 -2.00 -37.85 -15.11
N LYS A 132 -3.02 -37.36 -15.82
CA LYS A 132 -2.82 -36.35 -16.88
C LYS A 132 -2.44 -34.98 -16.31
N ARG A 133 -2.79 -34.68 -15.05
CA ARG A 133 -2.67 -33.35 -14.43
C ARG A 133 -1.26 -33.01 -13.97
N ILE A 134 -0.51 -33.97 -13.42
CA ILE A 134 0.90 -33.74 -13.06
C ILE A 134 1.72 -33.44 -14.33
N ALA A 135 1.44 -34.17 -15.42
CA ALA A 135 2.05 -33.93 -16.71
C ALA A 135 1.64 -32.55 -17.29
N MET A 136 0.36 -32.16 -17.25
CA MET A 136 -0.11 -30.89 -17.79
C MET A 136 0.29 -29.66 -16.96
N GLY A 137 0.28 -29.75 -15.63
CA GLY A 137 0.70 -28.66 -14.74
C GLY A 137 2.21 -28.40 -14.81
N TYR A 138 3.02 -29.46 -14.83
CA TYR A 138 4.45 -29.34 -15.08
C TYR A 138 4.72 -28.80 -16.49
N ASN A 139 4.03 -29.33 -17.51
CA ASN A 139 4.17 -28.82 -18.89
C ASN A 139 3.73 -27.37 -19.02
N TYR A 140 2.67 -26.92 -18.33
CA TYR A 140 2.24 -25.51 -18.38
C TYR A 140 3.21 -24.58 -17.66
N LEU A 141 3.66 -24.92 -16.44
CA LEU A 141 4.64 -24.11 -15.70
C LEU A 141 5.99 -24.01 -16.43
N THR A 142 6.35 -25.05 -17.19
CA THR A 142 7.53 -25.07 -18.07
C THR A 142 7.23 -24.62 -19.50
N SER A 143 5.98 -24.28 -19.82
CA SER A 143 5.56 -23.96 -21.19
C SER A 143 6.04 -22.58 -21.60
N GLN A 144 6.30 -22.45 -22.90
CA GLN A 144 6.55 -21.17 -23.54
C GLN A 144 5.37 -20.19 -23.35
N GLN A 145 4.15 -20.71 -23.16
CA GLN A 145 2.95 -19.91 -22.96
C GLN A 145 2.90 -19.24 -21.58
N PHE A 146 3.24 -19.97 -20.51
CA PHE A 146 3.35 -19.39 -19.17
C PHE A 146 4.45 -18.33 -19.11
N LYS A 147 5.62 -18.63 -19.68
CA LYS A 147 6.71 -17.65 -19.81
C LYS A 147 6.26 -16.38 -20.55
N PHE A 148 5.55 -16.53 -21.66
CA PHE A 148 5.04 -15.40 -22.44
C PHE A 148 4.01 -14.55 -21.67
N ILE A 149 3.14 -15.18 -20.89
CA ILE A 149 2.19 -14.46 -20.02
C ILE A 149 2.93 -13.69 -18.93
N MET A 150 3.91 -14.31 -18.27
CA MET A 150 4.75 -13.66 -17.26
C MET A 150 5.56 -12.49 -17.85
N GLU A 151 6.14 -12.67 -19.02
CA GLU A 151 6.86 -11.62 -19.75
C GLU A 151 5.93 -10.45 -20.08
N LYS A 152 4.70 -10.73 -20.53
CA LYS A 152 3.69 -9.68 -20.78
C LYS A 152 3.33 -8.90 -19.52
N ILE A 153 3.13 -9.59 -18.40
CA ILE A 153 2.82 -8.95 -17.11
C ILE A 153 3.98 -8.06 -16.66
N ILE A 154 5.21 -8.57 -16.71
CA ILE A 154 6.43 -7.81 -16.35
C ILE A 154 6.60 -6.60 -17.27
N GLN A 155 6.35 -6.76 -18.57
CA GLN A 155 6.48 -5.69 -19.55
C GLN A 155 5.42 -4.60 -19.34
N ALA A 156 4.16 -4.98 -19.11
CA ALA A 156 3.09 -4.04 -18.79
C ALA A 156 3.40 -3.27 -17.51
N TRP A 157 3.85 -3.96 -16.46
CA TRP A 157 4.24 -3.34 -15.20
C TRP A 157 5.43 -2.38 -15.35
N THR A 158 6.49 -2.79 -16.05
CA THR A 158 7.68 -1.97 -16.29
C THR A 158 7.32 -0.71 -17.09
N ASN A 159 6.46 -0.85 -18.09
CA ASN A 159 5.99 0.28 -18.90
C ASN A 159 5.19 1.28 -18.06
N MET A 160 4.21 0.80 -17.28
CA MET A 160 3.40 1.64 -16.40
C MET A 160 4.25 2.35 -15.35
N LYS A 161 5.21 1.65 -14.73
CA LYS A 161 6.12 2.26 -13.75
C LYS A 161 6.99 3.36 -14.38
N THR A 162 7.48 3.11 -15.58
CA THR A 162 8.31 4.08 -16.33
C THR A 162 7.51 5.32 -16.72
N GLN A 163 6.25 5.16 -17.16
CA GLN A 163 5.36 6.27 -17.49
C GLN A 163 5.08 7.11 -16.23
N LEU A 164 4.72 6.47 -15.12
CA LEU A 164 4.48 7.15 -13.85
C LEU A 164 5.69 7.96 -13.37
N ASP A 165 6.90 7.41 -13.50
CA ASP A 165 8.13 8.12 -13.10
C ASP A 165 8.44 9.31 -14.02
N LYS A 166 8.12 9.22 -15.32
CA LYS A 166 8.25 10.34 -16.25
C LYS A 166 7.24 11.44 -15.92
N GLU A 167 5.98 11.08 -15.69
CA GLU A 167 4.93 12.02 -15.30
C GLU A 167 5.31 12.78 -14.03
N LYS A 168 5.77 12.06 -12.99
CA LYS A 168 6.26 12.69 -11.75
C LYS A 168 7.34 13.73 -12.03
N ARG A 169 8.35 13.43 -12.85
CA ARG A 169 9.42 14.39 -13.17
C ARG A 169 8.91 15.63 -13.90
N VAL A 170 8.03 15.45 -14.89
CA VAL A 170 7.46 16.56 -15.65
C VAL A 170 6.60 17.45 -14.75
N ILE A 171 5.71 16.84 -13.97
CA ILE A 171 4.81 17.55 -13.07
C ILE A 171 5.61 18.30 -11.99
N SER A 172 6.63 17.68 -11.37
CA SER A 172 7.48 18.36 -10.39
C SER A 172 8.21 19.57 -11.00
N ARG A 173 8.67 19.47 -12.25
CA ARG A 173 9.25 20.62 -12.96
C ARG A 173 8.20 21.72 -13.16
N THR A 174 7.01 21.36 -13.63
CA THR A 174 5.90 22.32 -13.83
C THR A 174 5.48 22.99 -12.53
N TRP A 175 5.45 22.27 -11.41
CA TRP A 175 5.21 22.87 -10.09
C TRP A 175 6.27 23.91 -9.76
N LYS A 176 7.55 23.59 -9.94
CA LYS A 176 8.64 24.53 -9.67
C LYS A 176 8.60 25.77 -10.57
N GLU A 177 8.26 25.61 -11.84
CA GLU A 177 8.06 26.74 -12.77
C GLU A 177 6.88 27.63 -12.31
N ARG A 178 5.78 27.03 -11.87
CA ARG A 178 4.62 27.75 -11.33
C ARG A 178 4.92 28.45 -10.01
N GLU A 179 5.63 27.80 -9.09
CA GLU A 179 6.11 28.41 -7.85
C GLU A 179 6.97 29.65 -8.12
N THR A 180 7.89 29.55 -9.09
CA THR A 180 8.75 30.67 -9.48
C THR A 180 7.94 31.84 -10.05
N LEU A 181 6.98 31.54 -10.92
CA LEU A 181 6.07 32.57 -11.47
C LEU A 181 5.22 33.21 -10.39
N LEU A 182 4.65 32.41 -9.48
CA LEU A 182 3.88 32.91 -8.34
C LEU A 182 4.73 33.83 -7.46
N SER A 183 5.96 33.43 -7.10
CA SER A 183 6.89 34.28 -6.33
C SER A 183 7.16 35.61 -7.03
N SER A 184 7.46 35.57 -8.32
CA SER A 184 7.76 36.78 -9.10
C SER A 184 6.57 37.75 -9.20
N VAL A 185 5.35 37.23 -9.39
CA VAL A 185 4.13 38.04 -9.40
C VAL A 185 3.88 38.65 -8.02
N THR A 186 4.05 37.87 -6.96
CA THR A 186 3.92 38.34 -5.57
C THR A 186 4.92 39.47 -5.28
N GLU A 187 6.20 39.27 -5.58
CA GLU A 187 7.26 40.28 -5.40
C GLU A 187 7.00 41.56 -6.19
N SER A 188 6.56 41.43 -7.45
CA SER A 188 6.21 42.57 -8.30
C SER A 188 5.03 43.35 -7.73
N THR A 189 4.04 42.66 -7.18
CA THR A 189 2.86 43.26 -6.53
C THR A 189 3.26 44.01 -5.27
N ILE A 190 4.09 43.39 -4.40
CA ILE A 190 4.65 44.03 -3.20
C ILE A 190 5.45 45.28 -3.56
N SER A 191 6.33 45.18 -4.56
CA SER A 191 7.18 46.31 -4.99
C SER A 191 6.35 47.45 -5.55
N MET A 192 5.36 47.15 -6.41
CA MET A 192 4.44 48.15 -6.95
C MET A 192 3.67 48.85 -5.83
N TYR A 193 3.13 48.08 -4.88
CA TYR A 193 2.41 48.60 -3.73
C TYR A 193 3.29 49.51 -2.86
N GLY A 194 4.50 49.06 -2.52
CA GLY A 194 5.49 49.85 -1.77
C GLY A 194 5.89 51.14 -2.49
N ASN A 195 6.10 51.09 -3.81
CA ASN A 195 6.43 52.27 -4.62
C ASN A 195 5.26 53.28 -4.64
N LEU A 196 4.02 52.80 -4.80
CA LEU A 196 2.83 53.65 -4.76
C LEU A 196 2.67 54.32 -3.38
N LYS A 197 2.84 53.57 -2.28
CA LYS A 197 2.80 54.08 -0.90
C LYS A 197 3.89 55.14 -0.66
N ALA A 198 5.09 54.95 -1.20
CA ALA A 198 6.18 55.93 -1.13
C ALA A 198 5.89 57.23 -1.91
N ILE A 199 5.22 57.15 -3.07
CA ILE A 199 4.89 58.33 -3.89
C ILE A 199 3.70 59.10 -3.30
N MET A 200 2.66 58.40 -2.85
CA MET A 200 1.38 59.01 -2.44
C MET A 200 1.27 59.23 -0.93
N GLY A 201 2.20 58.71 -0.13
CA GLY A 201 2.17 58.75 1.33
C GLY A 201 0.95 58.02 1.91
N ASN A 202 0.44 58.49 3.04
CA ASN A 202 -0.72 57.89 3.75
C ASN A 202 -2.08 58.04 3.02
N LYS A 203 -2.09 58.36 1.72
CA LYS A 203 -3.32 58.45 0.91
C LYS A 203 -3.74 57.12 0.29
N ILE A 204 -2.90 56.09 0.37
CA ILE A 204 -3.23 54.72 -0.02
C ILE A 204 -3.51 53.94 1.25
N GLU A 205 -4.66 53.26 1.30
CA GLU A 205 -4.99 52.35 2.39
C GLU A 205 -4.06 51.14 2.38
N ASP A 206 -3.70 50.69 3.59
CA ASP A 206 -2.89 49.51 3.82
C ASP A 206 -3.60 48.26 3.30
N ILE A 207 -2.89 47.42 2.53
CA ILE A 207 -3.40 46.10 2.13
C ILE A 207 -3.03 45.14 3.26
N PRO A 208 -4.00 44.62 4.03
CA PRO A 208 -3.72 43.81 5.21
C PRO A 208 -2.76 42.66 4.94
N GLU A 209 -2.94 41.90 3.85
CA GLU A 209 -2.14 40.74 3.44
C GLU A 209 -0.67 41.05 3.09
N LEU A 210 -0.28 42.33 3.01
CA LEU A 210 1.08 42.78 2.73
C LEU A 210 1.76 43.44 3.94
N GLU A 211 1.02 43.62 5.04
CA GLU A 211 1.52 44.18 6.30
C GLU A 211 2.05 43.06 7.22
N LEU A 212 3.05 43.38 8.05
CA LEU A 212 3.72 42.42 8.93
C LEU A 212 2.77 41.70 9.91
N ASP A 213 1.70 42.38 10.33
CA ASP A 213 0.71 41.87 11.29
C ASP A 213 -0.23 40.78 10.69
N SER A 214 -0.27 40.61 9.37
CA SER A 214 -1.07 39.55 8.72
C SER A 214 -0.25 38.30 8.34
N LEU A 215 1.08 38.40 8.36
CA LEU A 215 1.98 37.28 8.09
C LEU A 215 1.99 36.27 9.26
N GLU A 216 1.70 36.70 10.49
CA GLU A 216 1.55 35.80 11.65
C GLU A 216 0.36 34.83 11.49
N MET A 217 -0.73 35.27 10.84
CA MET A 217 -1.91 34.44 10.58
C MET A 217 -1.69 33.35 9.51
N LEU A 218 -0.75 33.55 8.58
CA LEU A 218 -0.42 32.55 7.55
C LEU A 218 0.57 31.50 8.07
N THR A 219 1.34 31.81 9.11
CA THR A 219 2.20 30.83 9.79
C THR A 219 1.43 29.96 10.78
N GLU A 220 0.39 30.49 11.44
CA GLU A 220 -0.49 29.70 12.32
C GLU A 220 -1.33 28.67 11.53
N GLY A 221 -1.64 28.93 10.25
CA GLY A 221 -2.26 27.96 9.34
C GLY A 221 -1.31 26.87 8.81
N MET A 222 0.00 26.99 9.09
CA MET A 222 1.02 25.99 8.77
C MET A 222 1.51 25.21 10.00
N GLU A 223 0.96 25.47 11.19
CA GLU A 223 0.96 24.48 12.26
C GLU A 223 -0.05 23.38 11.90
N VAL A 224 0.35 22.46 11.01
CA VAL A 224 -0.23 21.13 11.05
C VAL A 224 0.21 20.55 12.37
N HIS A 225 -0.71 20.63 13.33
CA HIS A 225 -0.79 19.85 14.55
C HIS A 225 0.05 18.58 14.48
N ASP A 226 1.25 18.66 15.04
CA ASP A 226 1.81 17.51 15.72
C ASP A 226 0.96 17.32 17.00
N GLU A 227 0.58 16.07 17.23
CA GLU A 227 -0.17 15.54 18.38
C GLU A 227 -1.71 15.77 18.47
N ALA A 228 -2.42 14.73 18.06
CA ALA A 228 -3.11 13.80 18.98
C ALA A 228 -4.65 13.68 18.88
N ALA A 229 -5.04 12.40 18.85
CA ALA A 229 -6.29 11.80 19.32
C ALA A 229 -7.54 11.93 18.44
N LEU A 230 -7.81 10.88 17.65
CA LEU A 230 -8.73 9.80 18.04
C LEU A 230 -8.61 8.60 17.08
#